data_AF-A0A6A6PF25-F1
#
_entry.id   AF-A0A6A6PF25-F1
#
_cell.length_a   1.000
_cell.length_b   1.000
_cell.length_c   1.000
_cell.angle_alpha   90.00
_cell.angle_beta   90.00
_cell.angle_gamma   90.00
#
_symmetry.space_group_name_H-M   'P 1'
#
loop_
_entity.id
_entity.type
_entity.pdbx_description
1 polymer ?
#
loop_
_entity_poly.entity_id
_entity_poly.type
_entity_poly.pdbx_seq_one_letter_code
_entity_poly.pdbx_strand_id
1 'polypeptide(L)'
;MNVAGGVIYTKDAATLVVPVAMDKWKFLDPKADHHPQAKLHFYVFDRLPPPNAFITSGDGKESSQSSTKQILSALYGIQGDSLFEHSPTANRDKNVFLLFHPRHSEEIELATKYFHSLEATMQFHSEFYDFGSLPGLLSMINGNFNFFKLGSDDPLGSWNDMERYTFSWLLPAGEATLITDDVIVHRPAEALKVFTKLDSDFTKKKSSERKVVGRPGFMHFVQQLMMQEAAVMPNGQDNPRMRLASQVFDLVPPHLLDPYHPLHPSEDSHLLSVHPDTMPEYPSLWDRNEEAATEKLAEWFAGWAVVNLNKFRRVKHG
;
A
#
# COMPACT_ATOMS: atom_id res chain seq x y z
N MET A 1 -29.57 10.79 -8.43
CA MET A 1 -30.00 9.38 -8.38
C MET A 1 -28.75 8.52 -8.21
N ASN A 2 -28.64 7.78 -7.11
CA ASN A 2 -27.56 6.81 -6.92
C ASN A 2 -27.80 5.66 -7.89
N VAL A 3 -27.03 5.61 -8.97
CA VAL A 3 -27.08 4.48 -9.91
C VAL A 3 -26.12 3.43 -9.35
N ALA A 4 -26.62 2.27 -8.95
CA ALA A 4 -25.82 1.18 -8.41
C ALA A 4 -25.69 0.07 -9.46
N GLY A 5 -24.53 -0.60 -9.49
CA GLY A 5 -24.37 -1.87 -10.19
C GLY A 5 -25.01 -3.01 -9.40
N GLY A 6 -25.41 -4.08 -10.10
CA GLY A 6 -25.96 -5.29 -9.50
C GLY A 6 -25.12 -6.51 -9.86
N VAL A 7 -25.09 -7.52 -9.01
CA VAL A 7 -24.45 -8.81 -9.30
C VAL A 7 -25.53 -9.89 -9.38
N ILE A 8 -25.50 -10.68 -10.44
CA ILE A 8 -26.36 -11.83 -10.66
C ILE A 8 -25.49 -13.09 -10.50
N TYR A 9 -25.89 -13.98 -9.60
CA TYR A 9 -25.25 -15.28 -9.45
C TYR A 9 -26.10 -16.34 -10.15
N THR A 10 -25.44 -17.16 -10.98
CA THR A 10 -26.01 -18.39 -11.56
C THR A 10 -25.27 -19.60 -11.01
N LYS A 11 -25.74 -20.81 -11.33
CA LYS A 11 -25.10 -22.05 -10.91
C LYS A 11 -23.63 -22.14 -11.38
N ASP A 12 -23.35 -21.55 -12.55
CA ASP A 12 -22.10 -21.77 -13.28
C ASP A 12 -21.27 -20.48 -13.45
N ALA A 13 -21.82 -19.29 -13.18
CA ALA A 13 -21.13 -18.02 -13.37
C ALA A 13 -21.65 -16.89 -12.46
N ALA A 14 -20.82 -15.87 -12.22
CA ALA A 14 -21.24 -14.59 -11.64
C ALA A 14 -21.25 -13.51 -12.73
N THR A 15 -22.31 -12.70 -12.78
CA THR A 15 -22.46 -11.62 -13.76
C THR A 15 -22.60 -10.28 -13.04
N LEU A 16 -21.64 -9.38 -13.22
CA LEU A 16 -21.75 -7.99 -12.77
C LEU A 16 -22.44 -7.17 -13.86
N VAL A 17 -23.52 -6.50 -13.49
CA VAL A 17 -24.29 -5.59 -14.33
C VAL A 17 -24.05 -4.16 -13.86
N VAL A 18 -23.42 -3.34 -14.68
CA VAL A 18 -23.07 -1.96 -14.31
C VAL A 18 -23.54 -0.94 -15.35
N PRO A 19 -24.06 0.22 -14.94
CA PRO A 19 -24.41 1.30 -15.86
C PRO A 19 -23.18 1.86 -16.58
N VAL A 20 -23.33 2.19 -17.87
CA VAL A 20 -22.24 2.78 -18.70
C VAL A 20 -21.72 4.10 -18.14
N ALA A 21 -22.58 4.86 -17.46
CA ALA A 21 -22.19 6.12 -16.82
C ALA A 21 -21.18 5.94 -15.66
N MET A 22 -20.94 4.70 -15.20
CA MET A 22 -19.94 4.41 -14.17
C MET A 22 -18.59 4.05 -14.80
N ASP A 23 -17.84 5.08 -15.22
CA ASP A 23 -16.48 4.97 -15.79
C ASP A 23 -15.47 4.25 -14.87
N LYS A 24 -15.79 4.10 -13.58
CA LYS A 24 -14.96 3.46 -12.57
C LYS A 24 -14.75 1.94 -12.77
N TRP A 25 -15.52 1.30 -13.65
CA TRP A 25 -15.48 -0.15 -13.89
C TRP A 25 -14.82 -0.56 -15.21
N LYS A 26 -14.32 0.39 -16.00
CA LYS A 26 -13.61 0.14 -17.28
C LYS A 26 -12.35 -0.73 -17.13
N PHE A 27 -11.82 -0.87 -15.91
CA PHE A 27 -10.65 -1.71 -15.64
C PHE A 27 -10.94 -3.21 -15.74
N LEU A 28 -12.20 -3.64 -15.64
CA LEU A 28 -12.59 -5.04 -15.74
C LEU A 28 -12.45 -5.59 -17.16
N ASP A 29 -12.56 -4.72 -18.17
CA ASP A 29 -12.25 -5.07 -19.55
C ASP A 29 -11.73 -3.85 -20.32
N PRO A 30 -10.42 -3.54 -20.21
CA PRO A 30 -9.84 -2.36 -20.85
C PRO A 30 -9.75 -2.47 -22.39
N LYS A 31 -10.10 -3.63 -22.98
CA LYS A 31 -10.01 -3.88 -24.43
C LYS A 31 -11.38 -4.12 -25.08
N ALA A 32 -12.48 -4.11 -24.32
CA ALA A 32 -13.80 -4.33 -24.89
C ALA A 32 -14.27 -3.16 -25.76
N ASP A 33 -14.59 -3.47 -27.02
CA ASP A 33 -15.37 -2.58 -27.89
C ASP A 33 -16.80 -2.50 -27.37
N HIS A 34 -17.06 -1.49 -26.54
CA HIS A 34 -18.38 -1.25 -26.00
C HIS A 34 -19.31 -0.64 -27.06
N HIS A 35 -20.52 -1.20 -27.19
CA HIS A 35 -21.51 -0.65 -28.09
C HIS A 35 -21.93 0.77 -27.64
N PRO A 36 -21.84 1.80 -28.51
CA PRO A 36 -21.96 3.21 -28.11
C PRO A 36 -23.36 3.62 -27.59
N GLN A 37 -24.36 2.77 -27.79
CA GLN A 37 -25.74 2.99 -27.33
C GLN A 37 -26.13 2.09 -26.14
N ALA A 38 -25.23 1.22 -25.66
CA ALA A 38 -25.52 0.38 -24.51
C ALA A 38 -25.73 1.27 -23.27
N LYS A 39 -26.72 0.93 -22.44
CA LYS A 39 -26.97 1.59 -21.14
C LYS A 39 -26.38 0.82 -19.96
N LEU A 40 -26.03 -0.45 -20.18
CA LEU A 40 -25.49 -1.39 -19.20
C LEU A 40 -24.33 -2.18 -19.82
N HIS A 41 -23.32 -2.47 -19.01
CA HIS A 41 -22.28 -3.46 -19.28
C HIS A 41 -22.52 -4.70 -18.42
N PHE A 42 -22.19 -5.85 -18.99
CA PHE A 42 -22.26 -7.15 -18.33
C PHE A 42 -20.86 -7.76 -18.33
N TYR A 43 -20.33 -8.04 -17.14
CA TYR A 43 -19.06 -8.75 -16.97
C TYR A 43 -19.35 -10.12 -16.40
N VAL A 44 -18.96 -11.17 -17.12
CA VAL A 44 -19.18 -12.56 -16.71
C VAL A 44 -17.85 -13.10 -16.17
N PHE A 45 -17.90 -13.63 -14.97
CA PHE A 45 -16.76 -14.24 -14.28
C PHE A 45 -17.02 -15.72 -14.05
N ASP A 46 -15.94 -16.51 -14.10
CA ASP A 46 -15.96 -17.86 -13.56
C ASP A 46 -16.38 -17.84 -12.10
N ARG A 47 -17.08 -18.90 -11.67
CA ARG A 47 -17.76 -18.97 -10.37
C ARG A 47 -16.83 -18.56 -9.21
N LEU A 48 -17.10 -17.40 -8.62
CA LEU A 48 -16.75 -17.12 -7.24
C LEU A 48 -17.58 -18.05 -6.33
N PRO A 49 -17.01 -18.64 -5.27
CA PRO A 49 -17.77 -19.50 -4.36
C PRO A 49 -18.99 -18.72 -3.85
N PRO A 50 -20.22 -19.27 -3.96
CA PRO A 50 -21.41 -18.49 -3.71
C PRO A 50 -21.49 -18.12 -2.24
N PRO A 51 -21.81 -16.87 -1.88
CA PRO A 51 -22.44 -16.61 -0.59
C PRO A 51 -23.78 -17.35 -0.60
N ASN A 52 -24.08 -18.11 0.45
CA ASN A 52 -25.31 -18.89 0.50
C ASN A 52 -26.52 -17.97 0.31
N ALA A 53 -27.48 -18.43 -0.50
CA ALA A 53 -28.57 -17.65 -1.03
C ALA A 53 -29.37 -16.90 0.06
N PHE A 54 -29.62 -15.62 -0.23
CA PHE A 54 -30.50 -14.71 0.48
C PHE A 54 -31.84 -15.35 0.83
N ILE A 55 -32.09 -15.54 2.13
CA ILE A 55 -33.47 -15.57 2.65
C ILE A 55 -33.87 -14.11 2.86
N THR A 56 -34.53 -13.52 1.86
CA THR A 56 -35.41 -12.39 2.09
C THR A 56 -36.64 -12.89 2.82
N SER A 57 -36.57 -12.97 4.15
CA SER A 57 -37.75 -13.01 5.01
C SER A 57 -37.94 -11.62 5.60
N GLY A 58 -39.14 -11.08 5.35
CA GLY A 58 -39.57 -9.75 5.75
C GLY A 58 -39.56 -9.52 7.26
N ASP A 59 -39.69 -8.24 7.59
CA ASP A 59 -40.01 -7.69 8.92
C ASP A 59 -39.09 -8.12 10.08
N GLY A 60 -37.86 -7.59 10.07
CA GLY A 60 -36.93 -7.70 11.20
C GLY A 60 -35.63 -6.93 11.00
N LYS A 61 -35.66 -5.72 10.44
CA LYS A 61 -34.44 -5.03 9.97
C LYS A 61 -33.54 -4.45 11.08
N GLU A 62 -34.03 -4.20 12.29
CA GLU A 62 -33.22 -3.55 13.33
C GLU A 62 -32.59 -4.52 14.34
N SER A 63 -33.23 -5.65 14.67
CA SER A 63 -32.71 -6.57 15.69
C SER A 63 -31.60 -7.50 15.17
N SER A 64 -31.67 -7.97 13.92
CA SER A 64 -30.65 -8.85 13.32
C SER A 64 -29.37 -8.11 12.87
N GLN A 65 -29.45 -6.83 12.51
CA GLN A 65 -28.26 -6.05 12.15
C GLN A 65 -27.38 -5.77 13.37
N SER A 66 -27.98 -5.52 14.53
CA SER A 66 -27.28 -5.30 15.80
C SER A 66 -26.51 -6.56 16.25
N SER A 67 -27.11 -7.75 16.13
CA SER A 67 -26.42 -8.99 16.49
C SER A 67 -25.28 -9.33 15.52
N THR A 68 -25.43 -9.07 14.21
CA THR A 68 -24.38 -9.34 13.23
C THR A 68 -23.16 -8.43 13.44
N LYS A 69 -23.36 -7.14 13.72
CA LYS A 69 -22.26 -6.22 14.08
C LYS A 69 -21.52 -6.66 15.34
N GLN A 70 -22.25 -7.09 16.37
CA GLN A 70 -21.67 -7.55 17.64
C GLN A 70 -20.89 -8.88 17.48
N ILE A 71 -21.44 -9.83 16.72
CA ILE A 71 -20.79 -11.11 16.43
C ILE A 71 -19.48 -10.89 15.67
N LEU A 72 -19.47 -10.01 14.67
CA LEU A 72 -18.27 -9.77 13.86
C LEU A 72 -17.22 -8.93 14.58
N SER A 73 -17.66 -7.99 15.42
CA SER A 73 -16.76 -7.31 16.36
C SER A 73 -16.11 -8.30 17.33
N ALA A 74 -16.87 -9.26 17.86
CA ALA A 74 -16.36 -10.28 18.77
C ALA A 74 -15.47 -11.32 18.07
N LEU A 75 -15.79 -11.73 16.85
CA LEU A 75 -15.05 -12.74 16.09
C LEU A 75 -13.79 -12.20 15.43
N TYR A 76 -13.84 -10.99 14.86
CA TYR A 76 -12.77 -10.44 14.03
C TYR A 76 -12.10 -9.20 14.64
N GLY A 77 -12.53 -8.77 15.83
CA GLY A 77 -12.00 -7.57 16.50
C GLY A 77 -12.40 -6.26 15.82
N ILE A 78 -13.38 -6.30 14.92
CA ILE A 78 -13.78 -5.13 14.12
C ILE A 78 -14.67 -4.20 14.94
N GLN A 79 -14.18 -3.01 15.27
CA GLN A 79 -15.04 -1.98 15.87
C GLN A 79 -15.91 -1.30 14.81
N GLY A 80 -17.04 -1.96 14.51
CA GLY A 80 -18.29 -1.46 13.91
C GLY A 80 -18.26 -0.06 13.31
N ASP A 81 -18.48 0.91 14.19
CA ASP A 81 -18.75 2.30 13.81
C ASP A 81 -17.46 3.13 13.75
N SER A 82 -16.37 2.66 14.38
CA SER A 82 -15.07 3.35 14.38
C SER A 82 -14.16 3.00 13.21
N LEU A 83 -14.47 1.94 12.44
CA LEU A 83 -13.67 1.47 11.30
C LEU A 83 -13.43 2.59 10.28
N PHE A 84 -14.43 3.42 10.01
CA PHE A 84 -14.29 4.56 9.10
C PHE A 84 -14.03 5.89 9.83
N GLU A 85 -14.42 6.01 11.10
CA GLU A 85 -14.18 7.23 11.91
C GLU A 85 -12.70 7.42 12.27
N HIS A 86 -11.98 6.32 12.49
CA HIS A 86 -10.53 6.30 12.75
C HIS A 86 -9.75 5.93 11.50
N SER A 87 -10.39 5.95 10.32
CA SER A 87 -9.66 5.81 9.08
C SER A 87 -8.56 6.87 9.08
N PRO A 88 -7.28 6.50 8.87
CA PRO A 88 -6.19 7.47 8.72
C PRO A 88 -6.44 8.42 7.52
N THR A 89 -7.52 8.18 6.77
CA THR A 89 -8.05 9.03 5.72
C THR A 89 -9.53 9.33 5.94
N ALA A 90 -9.81 10.28 6.84
CA ALA A 90 -11.15 10.76 7.26
C ALA A 90 -12.06 11.31 6.14
N ASN A 91 -11.70 11.17 4.87
CA ASN A 91 -12.40 11.76 3.72
C ASN A 91 -12.59 10.76 2.56
N ARG A 92 -12.45 9.45 2.81
CA ARG A 92 -12.70 8.42 1.80
C ARG A 92 -14.12 7.92 1.89
N ASP A 93 -14.75 7.81 0.73
CA ASP A 93 -16.01 7.09 0.53
C ASP A 93 -15.94 5.69 1.19
N LYS A 94 -17.09 5.12 1.53
CA LYS A 94 -17.20 3.75 2.06
C LYS A 94 -16.90 2.69 0.98
N ASN A 95 -15.86 2.85 0.16
CA ASN A 95 -15.40 1.82 -0.75
C ASN A 95 -14.36 0.95 -0.06
N VAL A 96 -14.52 -0.36 -0.18
CA VAL A 96 -13.75 -1.37 0.53
C VAL A 96 -13.20 -2.35 -0.50
N PHE A 97 -11.89 -2.59 -0.45
CA PHE A 97 -11.25 -3.67 -1.19
C PHE A 97 -10.82 -4.73 -0.19
N LEU A 98 -11.36 -5.94 -0.33
CA LEU A 98 -11.13 -7.04 0.58
C LEU A 98 -10.31 -8.14 -0.10
N LEU A 99 -9.15 -8.42 0.48
CA LEU A 99 -8.30 -9.56 0.12
C LEU A 99 -8.57 -10.70 1.08
N PHE A 100 -8.78 -11.90 0.52
CA PHE A 100 -9.13 -13.09 1.28
C PHE A 100 -8.55 -14.33 0.58
N HIS A 101 -8.31 -15.39 1.37
CA HIS A 101 -7.89 -16.66 0.80
C HIS A 101 -9.10 -17.49 0.34
N PRO A 102 -9.08 -18.14 -0.84
CA PRO A 102 -10.25 -18.78 -1.46
C PRO A 102 -10.99 -19.83 -0.59
N ARG A 103 -10.30 -20.42 0.38
CA ARG A 103 -10.86 -21.44 1.29
C ARG A 103 -11.82 -20.86 2.36
N HIS A 104 -11.96 -19.54 2.44
CA HIS A 104 -12.71 -18.86 3.50
C HIS A 104 -14.00 -18.23 2.98
N SER A 105 -14.78 -18.99 2.20
CA SER A 105 -15.99 -18.49 1.55
C SER A 105 -17.08 -18.06 2.54
N GLU A 106 -17.14 -18.68 3.72
CA GLU A 106 -18.14 -18.38 4.74
C GLU A 106 -17.84 -17.04 5.45
N GLU A 107 -16.56 -16.76 5.68
CA GLU A 107 -16.08 -15.52 6.28
C GLU A 107 -16.26 -14.33 5.33
N ILE A 108 -16.12 -14.53 4.01
CA ILE A 108 -16.47 -13.52 3.00
C ILE A 108 -17.95 -13.17 3.08
N GLU A 109 -18.82 -14.16 3.23
CA GLU A 109 -20.26 -13.92 3.31
C GLU A 109 -20.61 -13.05 4.52
N LEU A 110 -19.98 -13.33 5.66
CA LEU A 110 -20.11 -12.55 6.87
C LEU A 110 -19.55 -11.12 6.72
N ALA A 111 -18.35 -10.97 6.17
CA ALA A 111 -17.76 -9.67 5.86
C ALA A 111 -18.63 -8.87 4.89
N THR A 112 -19.22 -9.56 3.91
CA THR A 112 -20.13 -8.95 2.93
C THR A 112 -21.36 -8.37 3.62
N LYS A 113 -22.01 -9.15 4.49
CA LYS A 113 -23.18 -8.70 5.26
C LYS A 113 -22.85 -7.48 6.13
N TYR A 114 -21.68 -7.48 6.75
CA TYR A 114 -21.22 -6.38 7.58
C TYR A 114 -21.03 -5.08 6.80
N PHE A 115 -20.24 -5.11 5.74
CA PHE A 115 -19.98 -3.91 4.95
C PHE A 115 -21.22 -3.39 4.23
N HIS A 116 -22.12 -4.28 3.78
CA HIS A 116 -23.44 -3.85 3.30
C HIS A 116 -24.25 -3.14 4.39
N SER A 117 -24.21 -3.60 5.64
CA SER A 117 -24.88 -2.93 6.76
C SER A 117 -24.31 -1.53 7.05
N LEU A 118 -23.06 -1.29 6.63
CA LEU A 118 -22.42 0.03 6.70
C LEU A 118 -22.64 0.86 5.43
N GLU A 119 -23.39 0.39 4.45
CA GLU A 119 -23.57 1.02 3.12
C GLU A 119 -22.25 1.15 2.34
N ALA A 120 -21.31 0.23 2.56
CA ALA A 120 -20.04 0.19 1.87
C ALA A 120 -20.13 -0.55 0.52
N THR A 121 -19.43 -0.03 -0.49
CA THR A 121 -19.24 -0.73 -1.77
C THR A 121 -18.00 -1.61 -1.66
N MET A 122 -18.14 -2.92 -1.85
CA MET A 122 -17.03 -3.86 -1.77
C MET A 122 -16.56 -4.34 -3.12
N GLN A 123 -15.25 -4.60 -3.19
CA GLN A 123 -14.60 -5.36 -4.23
C GLN A 123 -13.75 -6.45 -3.57
N PHE A 124 -13.71 -7.61 -4.20
CA PHE A 124 -13.09 -8.82 -3.65
C PHE A 124 -12.03 -9.33 -4.61
N HIS A 125 -10.91 -9.83 -4.08
CA HIS A 125 -9.95 -10.58 -4.87
C HIS A 125 -9.37 -11.75 -4.08
N SER A 126 -9.29 -12.91 -4.75
CA SER A 126 -8.86 -14.18 -4.16
C SER A 126 -7.34 -14.41 -4.22
N GLU A 127 -6.62 -13.65 -5.05
CA GLU A 127 -5.15 -13.67 -5.07
C GLU A 127 -4.61 -12.85 -3.89
N PHE A 128 -4.30 -13.58 -2.82
CA PHE A 128 -3.89 -13.05 -1.52
C PHE A 128 -2.39 -12.69 -1.46
N TYR A 129 -1.57 -13.24 -2.36
CA TYR A 129 -0.10 -13.14 -2.30
C TYR A 129 0.54 -12.45 -3.51
N ASP A 130 -0.20 -12.25 -4.61
CA ASP A 130 0.32 -11.57 -5.80
C ASP A 130 -0.43 -10.25 -6.00
N PHE A 131 0.08 -9.19 -5.37
CA PHE A 131 -0.47 -7.85 -5.59
C PHE A 131 -0.10 -7.31 -6.99
N GLY A 132 0.98 -7.82 -7.60
CA GLY A 132 1.47 -7.36 -8.89
C GLY A 132 0.60 -7.80 -10.05
N SER A 133 -0.08 -8.94 -9.91
CA SER A 133 -1.03 -9.47 -10.89
C SER A 133 -2.38 -8.72 -10.91
N LEU A 134 -2.70 -7.95 -9.86
CA LEU A 134 -4.02 -7.31 -9.71
C LEU A 134 -4.26 -6.22 -10.77
N PRO A 135 -5.13 -6.46 -11.77
CA PRO A 135 -5.37 -5.48 -12.82
C PRO A 135 -6.04 -4.23 -12.25
N GLY A 136 -5.48 -3.07 -12.55
CA GLY A 136 -6.01 -1.79 -12.08
C GLY A 136 -5.70 -1.43 -10.62
N LEU A 137 -4.89 -2.22 -9.91
CA LEU A 137 -4.51 -1.94 -8.51
C LEU A 137 -3.96 -0.52 -8.32
N LEU A 138 -3.11 -0.04 -9.24
CA LEU A 138 -2.59 1.32 -9.19
C LEU A 138 -3.70 2.39 -9.25
N SER A 139 -4.73 2.16 -10.06
CA SER A 139 -5.90 3.05 -10.12
C SER A 139 -6.65 3.05 -8.78
N MET A 140 -6.78 1.88 -8.15
CA MET A 140 -7.43 1.73 -6.85
C MET A 140 -6.64 2.35 -5.70
N ILE A 141 -5.32 2.17 -5.68
CA ILE A 141 -4.38 2.78 -4.73
C ILE A 141 -4.44 4.31 -4.82
N ASN A 142 -4.58 4.84 -6.03
CA ASN A 142 -4.74 6.27 -6.27
C ASN A 142 -6.17 6.76 -6.01
N GLY A 143 -7.15 5.87 -6.00
CA GLY A 143 -8.56 6.15 -5.72
C GLY A 143 -8.92 6.16 -4.23
N ASN A 144 -10.22 6.20 -3.97
CA ASN A 144 -10.82 6.28 -2.63
C ASN A 144 -11.25 4.91 -2.09
N PHE A 145 -10.35 3.92 -2.13
CA PHE A 145 -10.58 2.58 -1.56
C PHE A 145 -9.88 2.40 -0.21
N ASN A 146 -10.57 1.78 0.74
CA ASN A 146 -9.98 1.26 1.97
C ASN A 146 -9.61 -0.20 1.72
N PHE A 147 -8.35 -0.57 1.91
CA PHE A 147 -7.87 -1.92 1.66
C PHE A 147 -7.80 -2.70 2.98
N PHE A 148 -8.32 -3.90 2.96
CA PHE A 148 -8.33 -4.77 4.12
C PHE A 148 -7.94 -6.19 3.72
N LYS A 149 -7.30 -6.85 4.67
CA LYS A 149 -6.98 -8.26 4.62
C LYS A 149 -7.85 -8.98 5.65
N LEU A 150 -8.45 -10.09 5.22
CA LEU A 150 -9.13 -11.03 6.09
C LEU A 150 -8.35 -12.35 6.09
N GLY A 151 -7.77 -12.72 7.22
CA GLY A 151 -7.01 -13.97 7.36
C GLY A 151 -6.05 -13.94 8.56
N SER A 152 -5.22 -14.97 8.72
CA SER A 152 -4.13 -14.92 9.70
C SER A 152 -2.98 -14.04 9.19
N ASP A 153 -2.30 -13.37 10.12
CA ASP A 153 -1.10 -12.58 9.87
C ASP A 153 0.18 -13.41 9.83
N ASP A 154 0.10 -14.75 9.93
CA ASP A 154 1.27 -15.60 9.78
C ASP A 154 1.60 -15.90 8.30
N PRO A 155 2.70 -15.32 7.75
CA PRO A 155 3.16 -15.63 6.40
C PRO A 155 3.79 -17.01 6.26
N LEU A 156 4.08 -17.72 7.37
CA LEU A 156 4.82 -18.99 7.39
C LEU A 156 3.94 -20.21 7.72
N GLY A 157 2.64 -20.02 7.92
CA GLY A 157 1.68 -21.12 8.07
C GLY A 157 2.00 -22.02 9.27
N SER A 158 2.15 -21.46 10.46
CA SER A 158 2.00 -22.23 11.69
C SER A 158 0.57 -22.76 11.72
N TRP A 159 0.42 -24.05 11.41
CA TRP A 159 -0.85 -24.79 11.40
C TRP A 159 -1.37 -25.05 12.82
N ASN A 160 -1.21 -24.09 13.74
CA ASN A 160 -1.83 -24.18 15.05
C ASN A 160 -3.23 -23.56 14.98
N ASP A 161 -4.21 -24.47 14.92
CA ASP A 161 -5.66 -24.34 14.68
C ASP A 161 -6.48 -23.36 15.57
N MET A 162 -5.92 -22.28 16.12
CA MET A 162 -6.70 -21.24 16.81
C MET A 162 -6.12 -19.82 16.70
N GLU A 163 -5.37 -19.52 15.63
CA GLU A 163 -4.99 -18.13 15.36
C GLU A 163 -6.24 -17.31 15.04
N ARG A 164 -6.54 -16.34 15.90
CA ARG A 164 -7.68 -15.43 15.74
C ARG A 164 -7.62 -14.82 14.34
N TYR A 165 -8.67 -15.02 13.55
CA TYR A 165 -8.84 -14.31 12.28
C TYR A 165 -8.76 -12.81 12.55
N THR A 166 -7.77 -12.15 11.94
CA THR A 166 -7.63 -10.71 12.06
C THR A 166 -8.20 -10.04 10.82
N PHE A 167 -8.79 -8.88 11.09
CA PHE A 167 -9.13 -7.92 10.06
C PHE A 167 -8.08 -6.81 10.11
N SER A 168 -7.14 -6.80 9.17
CA SER A 168 -6.00 -5.88 9.19
C SER A 168 -6.07 -4.90 8.03
N TRP A 169 -5.65 -3.66 8.30
CA TRP A 169 -5.53 -2.62 7.28
C TRP A 169 -4.37 -2.95 6.35
N LEU A 170 -4.64 -2.84 5.06
CA LEU A 170 -3.61 -2.75 4.03
C LEU A 170 -3.64 -1.36 3.44
N LEU A 171 -2.49 -0.90 2.97
CA LEU A 171 -2.31 0.36 2.25
C LEU A 171 -3.05 1.53 2.91
N PRO A 172 -2.93 1.74 4.25
CA PRO A 172 -3.83 2.63 4.98
C PRO A 172 -3.64 4.10 4.54
N ALA A 173 -2.40 4.58 4.65
CA ALA A 173 -1.99 5.93 4.29
C ALA A 173 -0.51 5.96 3.96
N GLY A 174 0.02 7.16 3.70
CA GLY A 174 1.46 7.34 3.61
C GLY A 174 2.10 7.02 2.27
N GLU A 175 3.40 7.31 2.18
CA GLU A 175 4.18 7.22 0.95
C GLU A 175 5.65 6.88 1.21
N ALA A 176 6.15 5.83 0.56
CA ALA A 176 7.57 5.49 0.51
C ALA A 176 8.14 5.86 -0.87
N THR A 177 9.26 6.56 -0.91
CA THR A 177 9.95 6.95 -2.16
C THR A 177 11.38 6.40 -2.14
N LEU A 178 11.70 5.52 -3.08
CA LEU A 178 13.07 5.07 -3.31
C LEU A 178 13.84 6.16 -4.06
N ILE A 179 15.03 6.49 -3.56
CA ILE A 179 16.02 7.31 -4.25
C ILE A 179 17.22 6.42 -4.56
N THR A 180 17.51 6.27 -5.85
CA THR A 180 18.58 5.43 -6.38
C THR A 180 19.92 6.15 -6.37
N ASP A 181 21.00 5.37 -6.36
CA ASP A 181 22.36 5.90 -6.26
C ASP A 181 22.75 6.76 -7.47
N ASP A 182 22.23 6.44 -8.65
CA ASP A 182 22.47 7.18 -9.91
C ASP A 182 22.04 8.66 -9.79
N VAL A 183 20.89 8.93 -9.17
CA VAL A 183 20.38 10.28 -8.93
C VAL A 183 21.28 11.03 -7.96
N ILE A 184 21.79 10.36 -6.92
CA ILE A 184 22.69 10.96 -5.92
C ILE A 184 24.07 11.26 -6.52
N VAL A 185 24.64 10.31 -7.26
CA VAL A 185 26.00 10.40 -7.83
C VAL A 185 26.02 11.31 -9.04
N HIS A 186 25.18 11.06 -10.04
CA HIS A 186 25.28 11.73 -11.34
C HIS A 186 24.46 13.01 -11.42
N ARG A 187 23.40 13.15 -10.60
CA ARG A 187 22.49 14.31 -10.65
C ARG A 187 22.22 14.95 -9.29
N PRO A 188 23.26 15.34 -8.53
CA PRO A 188 23.12 15.83 -7.16
C PRO A 188 22.26 17.09 -7.04
N ALA A 189 22.25 17.97 -8.04
CA ALA A 189 21.40 19.16 -8.06
C ALA A 189 19.91 18.83 -8.24
N GLU A 190 19.58 17.76 -8.97
CA GLU A 190 18.21 17.27 -9.12
C GLU A 190 17.76 16.53 -7.86
N ALA A 191 18.63 15.67 -7.31
CA ALA A 191 18.42 15.02 -6.03
C ALA A 191 18.09 16.04 -4.94
N LEU A 192 18.88 17.13 -4.85
CA LEU A 192 18.66 18.19 -3.87
C LEU A 192 17.25 18.78 -3.96
N LYS A 193 16.75 19.05 -5.17
CA LYS A 193 15.38 19.55 -5.37
C LYS A 193 14.33 18.56 -4.86
N VAL A 194 14.55 17.26 -5.07
CA VAL A 194 13.66 16.20 -4.58
C VAL A 194 13.64 16.19 -3.04
N PHE A 195 14.82 16.19 -2.40
CA PHE A 195 14.93 16.24 -0.94
C PHE A 195 14.33 17.52 -0.35
N THR A 196 14.53 18.71 -0.97
CA THR A 196 13.90 19.97 -0.50
C THR A 196 12.40 19.92 -0.60
N LYS A 197 11.87 19.34 -1.67
CA LYS A 197 10.44 19.15 -1.80
C LYS A 197 9.93 18.22 -0.71
N LEU A 198 10.57 17.06 -0.51
CA LEU A 198 10.18 16.06 0.49
C LEU A 198 10.16 16.63 1.91
N ASP A 199 11.21 17.37 2.30
CA ASP A 199 11.30 18.03 3.61
C ASP A 199 10.15 19.02 3.84
N SER A 200 9.87 19.87 2.85
CA SER A 200 8.72 20.79 2.89
C SER A 200 7.37 20.05 3.00
N ASP A 201 7.33 18.82 2.49
CA ASP A 201 6.15 17.99 2.42
C ASP A 201 5.94 17.22 3.75
N PHE A 202 7.01 16.82 4.44
CA PHE A 202 6.97 16.24 5.79
C PHE A 202 6.47 17.27 6.81
N THR A 203 6.95 18.51 6.72
CA THR A 203 6.57 19.59 7.65
C THR A 203 5.13 20.06 7.51
N LYS A 204 4.58 20.07 6.28
CA LYS A 204 3.22 20.58 6.01
C LYS A 204 2.10 19.57 6.26
N LYS A 205 2.34 18.26 6.10
CA LYS A 205 1.30 17.23 6.16
C LYS A 205 1.45 16.37 7.42
N LYS A 206 0.85 16.84 8.52
CA LYS A 206 0.88 16.19 9.85
C LYS A 206 0.29 14.78 9.94
N SER A 207 -0.32 14.22 8.89
CA SER A 207 -1.23 13.06 9.02
C SER A 207 -0.84 11.81 8.24
N SER A 208 0.21 11.81 7.42
CA SER A 208 0.57 10.63 6.61
C SER A 208 2.02 10.24 6.82
N GLU A 209 2.27 9.00 7.23
CA GLU A 209 3.62 8.42 7.34
C GLU A 209 4.32 8.49 5.99
N ARG A 210 5.51 9.08 5.94
CA ARG A 210 6.24 9.22 4.67
C ARG A 210 7.70 8.90 4.92
N LYS A 211 8.30 8.19 3.97
CA LYS A 211 9.62 7.60 4.11
C LYS A 211 10.42 7.73 2.82
N VAL A 212 11.63 8.23 2.93
CA VAL A 212 12.65 8.17 1.89
C VAL A 212 13.43 6.89 2.11
N VAL A 213 13.54 6.08 1.08
CA VAL A 213 14.30 4.84 1.11
C VAL A 213 15.50 5.02 0.21
N GLY A 214 16.69 4.74 0.73
CA GLY A 214 17.91 4.65 -0.08
C GLY A 214 18.44 3.22 -0.07
N ARG A 215 19.62 3.04 -0.66
CA ARG A 215 20.37 1.79 -0.54
C ARG A 215 20.58 1.34 0.91
N PRO A 216 20.83 0.05 1.15
CA PRO A 216 21.45 -0.39 2.40
C PRO A 216 22.74 0.38 2.71
N GLY A 217 22.84 0.91 3.92
CA GLY A 217 23.92 1.81 4.35
C GLY A 217 23.85 3.21 3.76
N PHE A 218 22.67 3.72 3.38
CA PHE A 218 22.52 5.00 2.70
C PHE A 218 23.22 6.17 3.40
N MET A 219 23.08 6.32 4.72
CA MET A 219 23.74 7.43 5.44
C MET A 219 25.26 7.30 5.42
N HIS A 220 25.79 6.08 5.50
CA HIS A 220 27.22 5.83 5.37
C HIS A 220 27.72 6.17 3.96
N PHE A 221 26.98 5.77 2.93
CA PHE A 221 27.28 6.12 1.54
C PHE A 221 27.31 7.64 1.32
N VAL A 222 26.29 8.37 1.79
CA VAL A 222 26.24 9.83 1.68
C VAL A 222 27.37 10.50 2.45
N GLN A 223 27.74 9.98 3.62
CA GLN A 223 28.90 10.46 4.39
C GLN A 223 30.21 10.27 3.62
N GLN A 224 30.40 9.11 2.99
CA GLN A 224 31.60 8.83 2.19
C GLN A 224 31.71 9.78 1.00
N LEU A 225 30.61 10.04 0.29
CA LEU A 225 30.56 11.02 -0.80
C LEU A 225 30.96 12.41 -0.30
N MET A 226 30.45 12.83 0.88
CA MET A 226 30.80 14.11 1.48
C MET A 226 32.29 14.21 1.82
N MET A 227 32.89 13.15 2.37
CA MET A 227 34.32 13.11 2.69
C MET A 227 35.21 13.16 1.43
N GLN A 228 34.80 12.46 0.36
CA GLN A 228 35.51 12.49 -0.92
C GLN A 228 35.49 13.90 -1.54
N GLU A 229 34.34 14.57 -1.53
CA GLU A 229 34.22 15.94 -2.04
C GLU A 229 35.03 16.96 -1.21
N ALA A 230 35.01 16.82 0.13
CA ALA A 230 35.79 17.68 1.02
C ALA A 230 37.31 17.53 0.80
N ALA A 231 37.78 16.33 0.42
CA ALA A 231 39.19 16.10 0.10
C ALA A 231 39.63 16.75 -1.23
N VAL A 232 38.71 16.88 -2.18
CA VAL A 232 38.98 17.45 -3.53
C VAL A 232 38.80 18.97 -3.56
N MET A 233 37.95 19.53 -2.69
CA MET A 233 37.65 20.97 -2.64
C MET A 233 37.90 21.60 -1.26
N PRO A 234 39.14 22.02 -0.94
CA PRO A 234 39.47 22.63 0.35
C PRO A 234 38.87 24.05 0.54
N ASN A 235 38.32 24.66 -0.52
CA ASN A 235 38.14 26.12 -0.60
C ASN A 235 36.69 26.60 -0.43
N GLY A 236 35.77 25.76 0.07
CA GLY A 236 34.41 26.20 0.45
C GLY A 236 33.54 26.70 -0.71
N GLN A 237 33.76 26.22 -1.95
CA GLN A 237 32.82 26.48 -3.05
C GLN A 237 31.50 25.74 -2.80
N ASP A 238 30.39 26.37 -3.17
CA ASP A 238 29.05 25.78 -3.06
C ASP A 238 28.94 24.54 -3.96
N ASN A 239 28.99 23.35 -3.35
CA ASN A 239 28.93 22.06 -4.04
C ASN A 239 27.53 21.42 -3.81
N PRO A 240 26.76 21.16 -4.89
CA PRO A 240 25.47 20.50 -4.79
C PRO A 240 25.49 19.17 -4.04
N ARG A 241 26.58 18.39 -4.12
CA ARG A 241 26.72 17.12 -3.38
C ARG A 241 26.88 17.34 -1.87
N MET A 242 27.63 18.35 -1.45
CA MET A 242 27.77 18.68 -0.02
C MET A 242 26.44 19.17 0.57
N ARG A 243 25.69 19.98 -0.18
CA ARG A 243 24.36 20.43 0.22
C ARG A 243 23.35 19.28 0.29
N LEU A 244 23.41 18.38 -0.70
CA LEU A 244 22.58 17.17 -0.71
C LEU A 244 22.87 16.31 0.51
N ALA A 245 24.16 16.08 0.81
CA ALA A 245 24.56 15.31 1.98
C ALA A 245 24.04 15.93 3.27
N SER A 246 24.28 17.22 3.49
CA SER A 246 23.73 17.95 4.66
C SER A 246 22.22 17.77 4.77
N GLN A 247 21.51 17.92 3.65
CA GLN A 247 20.07 17.83 3.65
C GLN A 247 19.54 16.42 3.95
N VAL A 248 20.24 15.36 3.54
CA VAL A 248 19.92 13.98 3.91
C VAL A 248 20.05 13.79 5.42
N PHE A 249 21.08 14.34 6.05
CA PHE A 249 21.24 14.29 7.51
C PHE A 249 20.14 15.10 8.22
N ASP A 250 19.74 16.24 7.68
CA ASP A 250 18.67 17.08 8.24
C ASP A 250 17.29 16.39 8.24
N LEU A 251 17.08 15.41 7.34
CA LEU A 251 15.86 14.58 7.34
C LEU A 251 15.76 13.65 8.56
N VAL A 252 16.83 13.47 9.31
CA VAL A 252 16.85 12.64 10.51
C VAL A 252 16.95 13.53 11.75
N PRO A 253 15.84 13.76 12.46
CA PRO A 253 15.87 14.49 13.72
C PRO A 253 16.91 13.89 14.69
N PRO A 254 17.67 14.71 15.43
CA PRO A 254 18.74 14.22 16.30
C PRO A 254 18.30 13.20 17.36
N HIS A 255 17.04 13.25 17.80
CA HIS A 255 16.46 12.31 18.76
C HIS A 255 16.10 10.95 18.16
N LEU A 256 16.13 10.81 16.84
CA LEU A 256 15.90 9.56 16.10
C LEU A 256 17.22 8.92 15.63
N LEU A 257 18.36 9.49 16.00
CA LEU A 257 19.68 8.89 15.80
C LEU A 257 20.00 7.97 16.98
N ASP A 258 20.46 6.75 16.70
CA ASP A 258 21.04 5.89 17.73
C ASP A 258 22.38 6.51 18.20
N PRO A 259 22.54 6.83 19.51
CA PRO A 259 23.79 7.38 20.05
C PRO A 259 25.01 6.49 19.81
N TYR A 260 24.80 5.17 19.67
CA TYR A 260 25.85 4.18 19.42
C TYR A 260 26.04 3.90 17.93
N HIS A 261 25.01 4.14 17.10
CA HIS A 261 25.02 3.92 15.66
C HIS A 261 24.39 5.09 14.89
N PRO A 262 25.03 6.28 14.86
CA PRO A 262 24.43 7.52 14.33
C PRO A 262 24.18 7.50 12.81
N LEU A 263 24.61 6.45 12.10
CA LEU A 263 24.33 6.25 10.66
C LEU A 263 23.18 5.26 10.42
N HIS A 264 22.55 4.79 11.49
CA HIS A 264 21.40 3.89 11.49
C HIS A 264 20.25 4.60 12.20
N PRO A 265 19.47 5.41 11.46
CA PRO A 265 18.35 6.13 12.05
C PRO A 265 17.28 5.15 12.50
N SER A 266 16.54 5.52 13.55
CA SER A 266 15.37 4.77 14.01
C SER A 266 14.37 4.57 12.86
N GLU A 267 13.61 3.47 12.93
CA GLU A 267 12.51 3.21 11.97
C GLU A 267 11.48 4.35 11.93
N ASP A 268 11.35 5.14 12.99
CA ASP A 268 10.43 6.28 13.06
C ASP A 268 10.91 7.50 12.25
N SER A 269 12.15 7.46 11.75
CA SER A 269 12.70 8.51 10.89
C SER A 269 12.01 8.57 9.52
N HIS A 270 11.99 9.77 8.93
CA HIS A 270 11.61 9.97 7.54
C HIS A 270 12.62 9.36 6.55
N LEU A 271 13.80 8.95 7.01
CA LEU A 271 14.82 8.30 6.21
C LEU A 271 15.03 6.86 6.67
N LEU A 272 14.90 5.91 5.74
CA LEU A 272 15.28 4.51 5.93
C LEU A 272 16.70 4.27 5.43
N SER A 273 17.59 3.90 6.34
CA SER A 273 18.96 3.47 6.05
C SER A 273 19.18 2.11 6.73
N VAL A 274 18.72 1.04 6.07
CA VAL A 274 18.87 -0.33 6.57
C VAL A 274 20.35 -0.74 6.64
N HIS A 275 20.67 -1.73 7.48
CA HIS A 275 22.05 -2.20 7.62
C HIS A 275 22.60 -2.73 6.29
N PRO A 276 23.87 -2.43 5.92
CA PRO A 276 24.50 -2.92 4.69
C PRO A 276 24.40 -4.43 4.47
N ASP A 277 24.39 -5.22 5.55
CA ASP A 277 24.28 -6.69 5.51
C ASP A 277 22.97 -7.21 4.92
N THR A 278 21.96 -6.35 4.77
CA THR A 278 20.74 -6.70 4.01
C THR A 278 21.03 -6.89 2.52
N MET A 279 22.09 -6.26 1.99
CA MET A 279 22.56 -6.44 0.62
C MET A 279 24.08 -6.24 0.53
N PRO A 280 24.90 -7.17 1.06
CA PRO A 280 26.34 -6.96 1.23
C PRO A 280 27.09 -6.85 -0.09
N GLU A 281 26.57 -7.45 -1.16
CA GLU A 281 27.17 -7.41 -2.50
C GLU A 281 26.91 -6.09 -3.24
N TYR A 282 25.93 -5.30 -2.79
CA TYR A 282 25.47 -4.11 -3.50
C TYR A 282 26.57 -3.07 -3.80
N PRO A 283 27.46 -2.69 -2.86
CA PRO A 283 28.55 -1.75 -3.16
C PRO A 283 29.44 -2.27 -4.30
N SER A 284 29.82 -3.54 -4.26
CA SER A 284 30.68 -4.14 -5.29
C SER A 284 29.99 -4.27 -6.64
N LEU A 285 28.66 -4.43 -6.64
CA LEU A 285 27.86 -4.46 -7.86
C LEU A 285 27.77 -3.07 -8.48
N TRP A 286 27.52 -2.04 -7.66
CA TRP A 286 27.49 -0.64 -8.11
C TRP A 286 28.79 -0.24 -8.81
N ASP A 287 29.95 -0.57 -8.22
CA ASP A 287 31.25 -0.24 -8.80
C ASP A 287 31.54 -0.96 -10.14
N ARG A 288 30.89 -2.10 -10.39
CA ARG A 288 31.11 -2.92 -11.60
C ARG A 288 30.07 -2.64 -12.68
N ASN A 289 28.82 -2.45 -12.28
CA ASN A 289 27.67 -2.30 -13.17
C ASN A 289 26.54 -1.55 -12.43
N GLU A 290 26.48 -0.23 -12.64
CA GLU A 290 25.49 0.66 -12.04
C GLU A 290 24.04 0.33 -12.45
N GLU A 291 23.82 -0.17 -13.67
CA GLU A 291 22.48 -0.52 -14.17
C GLU A 291 21.94 -1.76 -13.42
N ALA A 292 22.75 -2.82 -13.35
CA ALA A 292 22.38 -4.03 -12.61
C ALA A 292 22.25 -3.78 -11.11
N ALA A 293 23.03 -2.85 -10.54
CA ALA A 293 22.87 -2.43 -9.16
C ALA A 293 21.53 -1.71 -8.96
N THR A 294 21.20 -0.74 -9.81
CA THR A 294 19.91 -0.02 -9.75
C THR A 294 18.72 -0.98 -9.82
N GLU A 295 18.76 -1.96 -10.72
CA GLU A 295 17.72 -3.00 -10.83
C GLU A 295 17.60 -3.82 -9.54
N LYS A 296 18.73 -4.29 -8.98
CA LYS A 296 18.75 -5.05 -7.71
C LYS A 296 18.21 -4.23 -6.53
N LEU A 297 18.48 -2.92 -6.51
CA LEU A 297 17.93 -2.01 -5.50
C LEU A 297 16.41 -1.85 -5.66
N ALA A 298 15.92 -1.72 -6.88
CA ALA A 298 14.50 -1.64 -7.18
C ALA A 298 13.75 -2.93 -6.77
N GLU A 299 14.31 -4.10 -7.06
CA GLU A 299 13.77 -5.40 -6.64
C GLU A 299 13.70 -5.53 -5.12
N TRP A 300 14.79 -5.17 -4.43
CA TRP A 300 14.81 -5.16 -2.97
C TRP A 300 13.76 -4.22 -2.38
N PHE A 301 13.62 -3.02 -2.95
CA PHE A 301 12.60 -2.07 -2.52
C PHE A 301 11.18 -2.57 -2.77
N ALA A 302 10.93 -3.27 -3.87
CA ALA A 302 9.65 -3.92 -4.14
C ALA A 302 9.33 -4.98 -3.08
N GLY A 303 10.32 -5.82 -2.72
CA GLY A 303 10.18 -6.79 -1.63
C GLY A 303 9.91 -6.12 -0.27
N TRP A 304 10.69 -5.09 0.07
CA TRP A 304 10.49 -4.31 1.29
C TRP A 304 9.09 -3.67 1.34
N ALA A 305 8.61 -3.14 0.21
CA ALA A 305 7.30 -2.52 0.10
C ALA A 305 6.16 -3.50 0.37
N VAL A 306 6.27 -4.75 -0.11
CA VAL A 306 5.29 -5.82 0.16
C VAL A 306 5.20 -6.14 1.65
N VAL A 307 6.33 -6.17 2.35
CA VAL A 307 6.38 -6.42 3.80
C VAL A 307 5.81 -5.24 4.61
N ASN A 308 5.80 -4.04 4.04
CA ASN A 308 5.35 -2.80 4.69
C ASN A 308 4.01 -2.27 4.17
N LEU A 309 3.19 -3.12 3.52
CA LEU A 309 1.87 -2.74 3.01
C LEU A 309 0.91 -2.29 4.13
N ASN A 310 1.10 -2.75 5.36
CA ASN A 310 0.34 -2.30 6.53
C ASN A 310 0.69 -0.87 6.98
N LYS A 311 1.79 -0.29 6.49
CA LYS A 311 2.25 1.07 6.84
C LYS A 311 2.04 2.05 5.69
N PHE A 312 2.39 1.67 4.45
CA PHE A 312 2.43 2.59 3.31
C PHE A 312 1.39 2.26 2.25
N ARG A 313 0.69 3.29 1.76
CA ARG A 313 -0.27 3.20 0.65
C ARG A 313 0.39 3.37 -0.71
N ARG A 314 1.31 4.32 -0.82
CA ARG A 314 1.98 4.65 -2.09
C ARG A 314 3.45 4.32 -2.00
N VAL A 315 3.95 3.68 -3.05
CA VAL A 315 5.36 3.30 -3.19
C VAL A 315 5.81 3.83 -4.54
N LYS A 316 6.86 4.64 -4.54
CA LYS A 316 7.38 5.30 -5.74
C LYS A 316 8.84 4.95 -5.95
N HIS A 317 9.17 4.65 -7.20
CA HIS A 317 10.55 4.60 -7.68
C HIS A 317 10.86 5.96 -8.30
N GLY A 318 11.89 6.63 -7.79
CA GLY A 318 12.41 7.89 -8.32
C GLY A 318 13.19 7.71 -9.61
#